data_AF-A0A0F9GF38-F1
#
_entry.id   AF-A0A0F9GF38-F1
#
_cell.length_a   1.000
_cell.length_b   1.000
_cell.length_c   1.000
_cell.angle_alpha   90.00
_cell.angle_beta   90.00
_cell.angle_gamma   90.00
#
_symmetry.space_group_name_H-M   'P 1'
#
loop_
_entity.id
_entity.type
_entity.pdbx_description
1 polymer ?
#
loop_
_entity_poly.entity_id
_entity_poly.type
_entity_poly.pdbx_seq_one_letter_code
_entity_poly.pdbx_strand_id
1 'polypeptide(L)'
;MKIKNEFYFAPGILLKDIDKKNVINAFSDRIEKWYFEPIKIMNNKKLGFAATALIASVIDILAKTSIHDLNNHNNMKKYTEWIRDKFKFTEDDALSFYIHFRCGLLHSGCIESGGYINYEETSFYRKYKDSLIINPELLCIKLKKVFSEFIKNEDPEDLINYLKGKLEEVSDL
;
A
#
# COMPACT_ATOMS: atom_id res chain seq x y z
N MET A 1 4.41 14.88 -5.89
CA MET A 1 5.57 15.50 -5.19
C MET A 1 6.05 16.69 -6.01
N LYS A 2 6.26 17.88 -5.42
CA LYS A 2 6.75 19.06 -6.16
C LYS A 2 8.27 19.21 -6.00
N ILE A 3 9.02 19.23 -7.10
CA ILE A 3 10.47 19.47 -7.12
C ILE A 3 10.74 20.53 -8.18
N LYS A 4 11.43 21.62 -7.83
CA LYS A 4 11.81 22.71 -8.75
C LYS A 4 10.64 23.19 -9.64
N ASN A 5 9.48 23.39 -9.02
CA ASN A 5 8.22 23.80 -9.65
C ASN A 5 7.52 22.77 -10.56
N GLU A 6 8.01 21.54 -10.62
CA GLU A 6 7.33 20.47 -11.36
C GLU A 6 6.67 19.47 -10.41
N PHE A 7 5.46 19.02 -10.78
CA PHE A 7 4.77 17.95 -10.08
C PHE A 7 5.12 16.60 -10.69
N TYR A 8 5.72 15.73 -9.88
CA TYR A 8 6.05 14.36 -10.26
C TYR A 8 4.95 13.40 -9.81
N PHE A 9 4.55 12.53 -10.73
CA PHE A 9 3.66 11.40 -10.49
C PHE A 9 4.42 10.17 -9.98
N ALA A 10 5.64 9.96 -10.47
CA ALA A 10 6.59 8.93 -10.05
C ALA A 10 8.03 9.48 -10.20
N PRO A 11 9.09 8.80 -9.70
CA PRO A 11 10.47 9.23 -9.95
C PRO A 11 10.78 9.37 -11.43
N GLY A 12 11.11 10.59 -11.85
CA GLY A 12 11.42 10.90 -13.25
C GLY A 12 10.22 11.00 -14.18
N ILE A 13 8.98 10.91 -13.68
CA ILE A 13 7.76 11.01 -14.48
C ILE A 13 6.92 12.19 -14.00
N LEU A 14 6.70 13.17 -14.86
CA LEU A 14 5.88 14.34 -14.56
C LEU A 14 4.40 14.00 -14.60
N LEU A 15 3.63 14.64 -13.74
CA LEU A 15 2.18 14.47 -13.67
C LEU A 15 1.48 14.86 -14.97
N LYS A 16 1.93 15.94 -15.62
CA LYS A 16 1.38 16.42 -16.89
C LYS A 16 1.59 15.46 -18.06
N ASP A 17 2.53 14.52 -17.92
CA ASP A 17 2.88 13.55 -18.97
C ASP A 17 2.07 12.25 -18.83
N ILE A 18 1.23 12.11 -17.81
CA ILE A 18 0.43 10.90 -17.58
C ILE A 18 -0.81 10.90 -18.48
N ASP A 19 -0.94 9.86 -19.30
CA ASP A 19 -2.07 9.63 -20.18
C ASP A 19 -2.49 8.15 -20.18
N LYS A 20 -3.58 7.83 -20.88
CA LYS A 20 -4.11 6.46 -20.97
C LYS A 20 -3.07 5.45 -21.49
N LYS A 21 -2.13 5.88 -22.33
CA LYS A 21 -1.15 4.98 -22.96
C LYS A 21 -0.04 4.58 -22.00
N ASN A 22 0.29 5.43 -21.01
CA ASN A 22 1.41 5.20 -20.11
C ASN A 22 1.03 5.03 -18.63
N VAL A 23 -0.24 5.28 -18.24
CA VAL A 23 -0.67 5.29 -16.84
C VAL A 23 -0.35 4.01 -16.07
N ILE A 24 -0.50 2.84 -16.69
CA ILE A 24 -0.21 1.55 -16.05
C ILE A 24 1.27 1.44 -15.71
N ASN A 25 2.14 1.75 -16.67
CA ASN A 25 3.59 1.73 -16.47
C ASN A 25 4.03 2.79 -15.47
N ALA A 26 3.49 4.00 -15.57
CA ALA A 26 3.81 5.08 -14.64
C ALA A 26 3.37 4.75 -13.20
N PHE A 27 2.19 4.14 -13.02
CA PHE A 27 1.70 3.71 -11.71
C PHE A 27 2.53 2.56 -11.17
N SER A 28 2.93 1.62 -12.04
CA SER A 28 3.90 0.58 -11.71
C SER A 28 5.21 1.16 -11.17
N ASP A 29 5.81 2.09 -11.91
CA ASP A 29 7.04 2.79 -11.53
C ASP A 29 6.89 3.57 -10.22
N ARG A 30 5.72 4.20 -10.02
CA ARG A 30 5.40 4.90 -8.77
C ARG A 30 5.46 3.96 -7.58
N ILE A 31 4.76 2.83 -7.64
CA ILE A 31 4.70 1.87 -6.54
C ILE A 31 6.07 1.20 -6.32
N GLU A 32 6.75 0.79 -7.39
CA GLU A 32 8.05 0.12 -7.25
C GLU A 32 9.10 1.06 -6.64
N LYS A 33 9.27 2.27 -7.21
CA LYS A 33 10.37 3.16 -6.82
C LYS A 33 10.10 3.97 -5.54
N TRP A 34 8.86 4.40 -5.28
CA TRP A 34 8.56 5.13 -4.04
C TRP A 34 8.25 4.23 -2.85
N TYR A 35 7.87 2.98 -3.05
CA TYR A 35 7.48 2.10 -1.96
C TYR A 35 8.30 0.82 -1.89
N PHE A 36 8.27 -0.03 -2.92
CA PHE A 36 8.90 -1.34 -2.81
C PHE A 36 10.43 -1.30 -2.71
N GLU A 37 11.09 -0.40 -3.42
CA GLU A 37 12.53 -0.17 -3.29
C GLU A 37 12.90 0.31 -1.86
N PRO A 38 12.27 1.35 -1.30
CA PRO A 38 12.43 1.70 0.12
C PRO A 38 12.13 0.56 1.08
N ILE A 39 11.02 -0.19 0.90
CA ILE A 39 10.68 -1.35 1.75
C ILE A 39 11.81 -2.38 1.73
N LYS A 40 12.38 -2.68 0.56
CA LYS A 40 13.52 -3.60 0.42
C LYS A 40 14.73 -3.10 1.22
N ILE A 41 15.06 -1.82 1.13
CA ILE A 41 16.15 -1.21 1.91
C ILE A 41 15.89 -1.35 3.41
N MET A 42 14.66 -1.06 3.86
CA MET A 42 14.28 -1.16 5.27
C MET A 42 14.34 -2.61 5.77
N ASN A 43 13.84 -3.57 4.98
CA ASN A 43 13.90 -4.99 5.32
C ASN A 43 15.33 -5.53 5.40
N ASN A 44 16.22 -5.13 4.48
CA ASN A 44 17.63 -5.51 4.52
C ASN A 44 18.33 -5.01 5.79
N LYS A 45 17.92 -3.83 6.30
CA LYS A 45 18.43 -3.24 7.55
C LYS A 45 17.65 -3.71 8.79
N LYS A 46 16.69 -4.62 8.64
CA LYS A 46 15.77 -5.08 9.70
C LYS A 46 15.02 -3.93 10.41
N LEU A 47 14.75 -2.85 9.68
CA LEU A 47 13.95 -1.71 10.13
C LEU A 47 12.45 -2.02 9.95
N GLY A 48 11.98 -3.01 10.69
CA GLY A 48 10.64 -3.57 10.54
C GLY A 48 9.52 -2.54 10.66
N PHE A 49 9.63 -1.61 11.61
CA PHE A 49 8.64 -0.55 11.80
C PHE A 49 8.44 0.27 10.51
N ALA A 50 9.53 0.78 9.92
CA ALA A 50 9.47 1.58 8.70
C ALA A 50 9.02 0.77 7.49
N ALA A 51 9.47 -0.48 7.38
CA ALA A 51 9.04 -1.40 6.34
C ALA A 51 7.51 -1.63 6.40
N THR A 52 6.98 -1.93 7.58
CA THR A 52 5.54 -2.18 7.77
C THR A 52 4.69 -0.94 7.53
N ALA A 53 5.16 0.25 7.93
CA ALA A 53 4.45 1.49 7.65
C ALA A 53 4.26 1.70 6.14
N LEU A 54 5.34 1.52 5.35
CA LEU A 54 5.27 1.61 3.90
C LEU A 54 4.41 0.51 3.28
N ILE A 55 4.49 -0.73 3.77
CA ILE A 55 3.62 -1.83 3.34
C ILE A 55 2.14 -1.46 3.58
N ALA A 56 1.81 -0.93 4.76
CA ALA A 56 0.46 -0.51 5.09
C ALA A 56 -0.04 0.62 4.17
N SER A 57 0.84 1.56 3.79
CA SER A 57 0.53 2.59 2.79
C SER A 57 0.25 2.01 1.40
N VAL A 58 1.05 1.04 0.93
CA VAL A 58 0.79 0.39 -0.37
C VAL A 58 -0.54 -0.36 -0.34
N ILE A 59 -0.85 -1.07 0.74
CA ILE A 59 -2.15 -1.73 0.88
C ILE A 59 -3.29 -0.70 0.81
N ASP A 60 -3.16 0.46 1.47
CA ASP A 60 -4.19 1.51 1.43
C ASP A 60 -4.40 2.05 0.01
N ILE A 61 -3.29 2.24 -0.73
CA ILE A 61 -3.34 2.64 -2.14
C ILE A 61 -4.05 1.58 -2.97
N LEU A 62 -3.63 0.32 -2.87
CA LEU A 62 -4.19 -0.77 -3.69
C LEU A 62 -5.66 -1.07 -3.35
N ALA A 63 -6.03 -0.99 -2.07
CA ALA A 63 -7.41 -1.17 -1.64
C ALA A 63 -8.32 -0.14 -2.30
N LYS A 64 -7.88 1.12 -2.39
CA LYS A 64 -8.66 2.21 -3.01
C LYS A 64 -8.63 2.17 -4.53
N THR A 65 -7.47 1.92 -5.15
CA THR A 65 -7.35 1.85 -6.61
C THR A 65 -8.11 0.67 -7.19
N SER A 66 -8.12 -0.48 -6.50
CA SER A 66 -8.78 -1.70 -7.00
C SER A 66 -10.30 -1.63 -7.15
N ILE A 67 -10.93 -0.61 -6.58
CA ILE A 67 -12.37 -0.35 -6.69
C ILE A 67 -12.63 1.08 -7.18
N HIS A 68 -11.60 1.75 -7.70
CA HIS A 68 -11.63 3.13 -8.20
C HIS A 68 -12.32 4.11 -7.24
N ASP A 69 -11.99 3.99 -5.95
CA ASP A 69 -12.70 4.65 -4.87
C ASP A 69 -12.43 6.17 -4.79
N LEU A 70 -13.26 6.95 -5.46
CA LEU A 70 -13.20 8.42 -5.39
C LEU A 70 -13.63 8.95 -4.01
N ASN A 71 -14.47 8.20 -3.27
CA ASN A 71 -15.08 8.66 -2.02
C ASN A 71 -14.37 8.08 -0.79
N ASN A 72 -13.70 8.91 0.02
CA ASN A 72 -12.93 8.45 1.19
C ASN A 72 -13.78 7.93 2.38
N HIS A 73 -14.99 7.41 2.14
CA HIS A 73 -15.89 6.85 3.15
C HIS A 73 -15.57 5.38 3.45
N ASN A 74 -15.77 4.96 4.69
CA ASN A 74 -15.62 3.56 5.13
C ASN A 74 -14.23 2.94 4.84
N ASN A 75 -13.15 3.74 4.94
CA ASN A 75 -11.78 3.28 4.67
C ASN A 75 -11.40 2.02 5.45
N MET A 76 -11.83 1.91 6.72
CA MET A 76 -11.59 0.70 7.51
C MET A 76 -12.16 -0.55 6.85
N LYS A 77 -13.45 -0.52 6.49
CA LYS A 77 -14.13 -1.66 5.86
C LYS A 77 -13.48 -2.03 4.52
N LYS A 78 -13.21 -1.06 3.66
CA LYS A 78 -12.56 -1.28 2.36
C LYS A 78 -11.18 -1.92 2.54
N TYR A 79 -10.40 -1.41 3.48
CA TYR A 79 -9.07 -1.94 3.78
C TYR A 79 -9.14 -3.37 4.31
N THR A 80 -9.98 -3.64 5.31
CA THR A 80 -10.10 -4.97 5.94
C THR A 80 -10.66 -6.00 4.97
N GLU A 81 -11.67 -5.65 4.17
CA GLU A 81 -12.22 -6.53 3.13
C GLU A 81 -11.17 -6.86 2.07
N TRP A 82 -10.36 -5.88 1.65
CA TRP A 82 -9.32 -6.08 0.66
C TRP A 82 -8.22 -7.02 1.15
N ILE A 83 -7.66 -6.79 2.34
CA ILE A 83 -6.61 -7.69 2.87
C ILE A 83 -7.15 -9.08 3.19
N ARG A 84 -8.42 -9.19 3.62
CA ARG A 84 -9.10 -10.47 3.81
C ARG A 84 -9.11 -11.26 2.52
N ASP A 85 -9.52 -10.63 1.41
CA ASP A 85 -9.54 -11.29 0.11
C ASP A 85 -8.13 -11.63 -0.41
N LYS A 86 -7.22 -10.65 -0.42
CA LYS A 86 -5.91 -10.80 -1.08
C LYS A 86 -4.91 -11.63 -0.27
N PHE A 87 -4.96 -11.55 1.05
CA PHE A 87 -4.04 -12.26 1.94
C PHE A 87 -4.68 -13.46 2.64
N LYS A 88 -5.98 -13.71 2.43
CA LYS A 88 -6.71 -14.82 3.07
C LYS A 88 -6.63 -14.75 4.60
N PHE A 89 -6.67 -13.53 5.12
CA PHE A 89 -6.88 -13.28 6.55
C PHE A 89 -8.30 -13.70 6.95
N THR A 90 -8.50 -14.03 8.22
CA THR A 90 -9.85 -14.03 8.80
C THR A 90 -10.34 -12.58 8.97
N GLU A 91 -11.63 -12.40 9.29
CA GLU A 91 -12.15 -11.06 9.59
C GLU A 91 -11.43 -10.43 10.79
N ASP A 92 -11.18 -11.20 11.83
CA ASP A 92 -10.45 -10.77 13.03
C ASP A 92 -8.99 -10.39 12.70
N ASP A 93 -8.31 -11.19 11.87
CA ASP A 93 -6.91 -10.90 11.51
C ASP A 93 -6.82 -9.64 10.66
N ALA A 94 -7.77 -9.43 9.76
CA ALA A 94 -7.86 -8.21 8.95
C ALA A 94 -8.11 -6.97 9.82
N LEU A 95 -9.06 -7.07 10.76
CA LEU A 95 -9.33 -5.99 11.70
C LEU A 95 -8.11 -5.71 12.60
N SER A 96 -7.48 -6.77 13.12
CA SER A 96 -6.26 -6.67 13.94
C SER A 96 -5.12 -6.01 13.18
N PHE A 97 -4.94 -6.35 11.90
CA PHE A 97 -3.94 -5.71 11.06
C PHE A 97 -4.21 -4.21 10.89
N TYR A 98 -5.47 -3.87 10.62
CA TYR A 98 -5.89 -2.47 10.46
C TYR A 98 -5.64 -1.65 11.73
N ILE A 99 -6.04 -2.16 12.89
CA ILE A 99 -5.90 -1.45 14.17
C ILE A 99 -4.42 -1.34 14.56
N HIS A 100 -3.71 -2.46 14.68
CA HIS A 100 -2.39 -2.48 15.32
C HIS A 100 -1.24 -2.04 14.41
N PHE A 101 -1.38 -2.22 13.10
CA PHE A 101 -0.34 -1.82 12.15
C PHE A 101 -0.76 -0.58 11.37
N ARG A 102 -1.87 -0.60 10.61
CA ARG A 102 -2.22 0.56 9.79
C ARG A 102 -2.49 1.80 10.65
N CYS A 103 -3.38 1.72 11.64
CA CYS A 103 -3.70 2.86 12.51
C CYS A 103 -2.59 3.12 13.51
N GLY A 104 -2.11 2.09 14.21
CA GLY A 104 -1.01 2.23 15.18
C GLY A 104 0.24 2.89 14.56
N LEU A 105 0.76 2.37 13.46
CA LEU A 105 1.99 2.88 12.86
C LEU A 105 1.81 4.28 12.26
N LEU A 106 0.68 4.53 11.59
CA LEU A 106 0.50 5.77 10.82
C LEU A 106 -0.07 6.93 11.65
N HIS A 107 -0.81 6.66 12.72
CA HIS A 107 -1.41 7.70 13.57
C HIS A 107 -0.76 7.80 14.94
N SER A 108 -0.44 6.67 15.57
CA SER A 108 0.10 6.63 16.93
C SER A 108 1.64 6.59 16.97
N GLY A 109 2.29 6.31 15.84
CA GLY A 109 3.75 6.19 15.75
C GLY A 109 4.31 4.98 16.51
N CYS A 110 3.48 3.99 16.84
CA CYS A 110 3.85 2.80 17.58
C CYS A 110 3.12 1.57 17.03
N ILE A 111 3.64 0.37 17.31
CA ILE A 111 2.87 -0.85 17.10
C ILE A 111 2.04 -1.04 18.37
N GLU A 112 0.71 -0.97 18.26
CA GLU A 112 -0.18 -1.09 19.41
C GLU A 112 -0.18 -2.52 19.97
N SER A 113 -0.64 -2.69 21.21
CA SER A 113 -0.45 -3.87 22.08
C SER A 113 -0.94 -5.25 21.58
N GLY A 114 -1.36 -5.37 20.32
CA GLY A 114 -1.68 -6.64 19.64
C GLY A 114 -0.87 -6.91 18.37
N GLY A 115 0.04 -6.01 17.95
CA GLY A 115 0.88 -6.21 16.78
C GLY A 115 2.33 -6.50 17.15
N TYR A 116 2.98 -7.42 16.45
CA TYR A 116 4.41 -7.69 16.59
C TYR A 116 5.08 -7.88 15.23
N ILE A 117 6.33 -7.44 15.14
CA ILE A 117 7.18 -7.71 13.97
C ILE A 117 8.22 -8.75 14.35
N ASN A 118 8.30 -9.82 13.58
CA ASN A 118 9.30 -10.86 13.75
C ASN A 118 9.78 -11.36 12.38
N TYR A 119 11.04 -11.11 12.06
CA TYR A 119 11.67 -11.56 10.80
C TYR A 119 11.98 -13.07 10.79
N GLU A 120 11.91 -13.75 11.94
CA GLU A 120 12.15 -15.20 12.04
C GLU A 120 10.90 -16.03 11.76
N GLU A 121 9.71 -15.41 11.67
CA GLU A 121 8.50 -16.14 11.28
C GLU A 121 8.65 -16.68 9.85
N THR A 122 8.33 -17.96 9.66
CA THR A 122 8.42 -18.64 8.37
C THR A 122 7.21 -18.37 7.47
N SER A 123 6.15 -17.80 8.04
CA SER A 123 4.97 -17.27 7.34
C SER A 123 4.95 -15.75 7.38
N PHE A 124 4.24 -15.13 6.44
CA PHE A 124 4.11 -13.67 6.40
C PHE A 124 3.31 -13.10 7.59
N TYR A 125 2.49 -13.94 8.22
CA TYR A 125 1.84 -13.65 9.48
C TYR A 125 1.59 -14.93 10.29
N ARG A 126 1.40 -14.77 11.59
CA ARG A 126 0.92 -15.79 12.52
C ARG A 126 0.04 -15.14 13.58
N LYS A 127 -1.10 -15.76 13.88
CA LYS A 127 -1.90 -15.41 15.06
C LYS A 127 -1.33 -16.13 16.28
N TYR A 128 -1.10 -15.40 17.36
CA TYR A 128 -0.67 -15.95 18.64
C TYR A 128 -1.50 -15.31 19.76
N LYS A 129 -2.42 -16.08 20.34
CA LYS A 129 -3.46 -15.56 21.24
C LYS A 129 -4.21 -14.41 20.55
N ASP A 130 -4.34 -13.27 21.20
CA ASP A 130 -4.99 -12.06 20.69
C ASP A 130 -4.03 -11.16 19.89
N SER A 131 -2.83 -11.65 19.55
CA SER A 131 -1.80 -10.89 18.85
C SER A 131 -1.56 -11.38 17.43
N LEU A 132 -1.30 -10.42 16.55
CA LEU A 132 -0.90 -10.64 15.16
C LEU A 132 0.60 -10.37 15.03
N ILE A 133 1.35 -11.43 14.71
CA ILE A 133 2.80 -11.35 14.47
C ILE A 133 3.00 -11.38 12.96
N ILE A 134 3.76 -10.43 12.42
CA ILE A 134 4.03 -10.34 10.98
C ILE A 134 5.53 -10.44 10.69
N ASN A 135 5.85 -11.02 9.54
CA ASN A 135 7.15 -10.89 8.91
C ASN A 135 7.04 -9.90 7.75
N PRO A 136 7.57 -8.66 7.87
CA PRO A 136 7.40 -7.63 6.85
C PRO A 136 8.13 -7.96 5.55
N GLU A 137 9.16 -8.80 5.57
CA GLU A 137 9.84 -9.26 4.36
C GLU A 137 8.93 -10.19 3.56
N LEU A 138 8.40 -11.23 4.22
CA LEU A 138 7.49 -12.17 3.59
C LEU A 138 6.15 -11.53 3.19
N LEU A 139 5.65 -10.59 4.00
CA LEU A 139 4.46 -9.80 3.68
C LEU A 139 4.68 -8.92 2.45
N CYS A 140 5.85 -8.27 2.32
CA CYS A 140 6.20 -7.52 1.12
C CYS A 140 6.26 -8.41 -0.12
N ILE A 141 6.82 -9.62 -0.03
CA ILE A 141 6.83 -10.59 -1.13
C ILE A 141 5.40 -10.95 -1.56
N LYS A 142 4.50 -11.20 -0.59
CA LYS A 142 3.10 -11.50 -0.87
C LYS A 142 2.38 -10.31 -1.52
N LEU A 143 2.61 -9.11 -1.00
CA LEU A 143 2.05 -7.86 -1.54
C LEU A 143 2.54 -7.57 -2.96
N LYS A 144 3.83 -7.81 -3.26
CA LYS A 144 4.37 -7.67 -4.63
C LYS A 144 3.65 -8.59 -5.62
N LYS A 145 3.34 -9.83 -5.24
CA LYS A 145 2.57 -10.75 -6.08
C LYS A 145 1.17 -10.22 -6.36
N VAL A 146 0.46 -9.76 -5.32
CA VAL A 146 -0.87 -9.14 -5.45
C VAL A 146 -0.81 -7.90 -6.33
N PHE A 147 0.24 -7.08 -6.20
CA PHE A 147 0.44 -5.91 -7.03
C PHE A 147 0.66 -6.27 -8.51
N SER A 148 1.50 -7.25 -8.81
CA SER A 148 1.73 -7.71 -10.18
C SER A 148 0.44 -8.26 -10.83
N GLU A 149 -0.38 -8.97 -10.06
CA GLU A 149 -1.69 -9.44 -10.52
C GLU A 149 -2.67 -8.28 -10.75
N PHE A 150 -2.68 -7.28 -9.86
CA PHE A 150 -3.46 -6.06 -10.03
C PHE A 150 -3.10 -5.34 -11.33
N ILE A 151 -1.82 -4.99 -11.52
CA ILE A 151 -1.33 -4.25 -12.70
C ILE A 151 -1.65 -4.98 -14.00
N LYS A 152 -1.56 -6.32 -14.02
CA LYS A 152 -1.86 -7.13 -15.21
C LYS A 152 -3.32 -7.05 -15.65
N ASN A 153 -4.23 -6.90 -14.69
CA ASN A 153 -5.68 -6.95 -14.92
C ASN A 153 -6.35 -5.57 -14.89
N GLU A 154 -5.59 -4.52 -14.57
CA GLU A 154 -6.11 -3.17 -14.45
C GLU A 154 -6.40 -2.55 -15.82
N ASP A 155 -7.54 -1.84 -15.93
CA ASP A 155 -7.89 -1.12 -17.14
C ASP A 155 -7.26 0.29 -17.16
N PRO A 156 -6.54 0.68 -18.23
CA PRO A 156 -5.92 2.00 -18.29
C PRO A 156 -6.89 3.17 -18.22
N GLU A 157 -8.12 3.03 -18.74
CA GLU A 157 -9.16 4.07 -18.70
C GLU A 157 -9.67 4.25 -17.27
N ASP A 158 -10.01 3.16 -16.59
CA ASP A 158 -10.51 3.22 -15.21
C ASP A 158 -9.45 3.79 -14.26
N LEU A 159 -8.20 3.34 -14.40
CA LEU A 159 -7.09 3.83 -13.59
C LEU A 159 -6.82 5.32 -13.80
N ILE A 160 -6.78 5.80 -15.05
CA ILE A 160 -6.51 7.22 -15.29
C ILE A 160 -7.66 8.11 -14.80
N ASN A 161 -8.91 7.68 -14.95
CA ASN A 161 -10.07 8.43 -14.47
C ASN A 161 -10.08 8.51 -12.93
N TYR A 162 -9.78 7.39 -12.26
CA TYR A 162 -9.58 7.39 -10.81
C TYR A 162 -8.46 8.34 -10.37
N LEU A 163 -7.29 8.24 -11.01
CA LEU A 163 -6.13 9.05 -10.64
C LEU A 163 -6.38 10.53 -10.89
N LYS A 164 -7.03 10.90 -12.00
CA LYS A 164 -7.44 12.29 -12.26
C LYS A 164 -8.39 12.79 -11.18
N GLY A 165 -9.44 12.05 -10.86
CA GLY A 165 -10.36 12.44 -9.78
C GLY A 165 -9.71 12.61 -8.41
N LYS A 166 -8.56 11.95 -8.16
CA LYS A 166 -7.75 12.14 -6.93
C LYS A 166 -6.67 13.22 -7.03
N LEU A 167 -6.26 13.60 -8.25
CA LEU A 167 -5.13 14.50 -8.49
C LEU A 167 -5.57 15.88 -9.03
N GLU A 168 -6.81 16.02 -9.48
CA GLU A 168 -7.43 17.29 -9.89
C GLU A 168 -7.49 18.32 -8.74
N GLU A 169 -7.33 17.88 -7.48
CA GLU A 169 -7.07 18.77 -6.34
C GLU A 169 -5.75 19.57 -6.47
N VAL A 170 -4.87 19.23 -7.42
CA VAL A 170 -3.54 19.83 -7.60
C VAL A 170 -3.41 20.62 -8.92
N SER A 171 -4.34 20.48 -9.87
CA SER A 171 -4.27 21.14 -11.20
C SER A 171 -4.76 22.59 -11.24
N ASP A 172 -5.38 23.07 -10.15
CA ASP A 172 -5.84 24.46 -9.99
C ASP A 172 -4.82 25.35 -9.22
N LEU A 173 -3.58 24.89 -9.01
CA LEU A 173 -2.47 25.58 -8.33
C LEU A 173 -1.32 25.94 -9.26
#